data_AF-A0A8I1W8Q2-F1
#
_entry.id   AF-A0A8I1W8Q2-F1
#
_cell.length_a   1.000
_cell.length_b   1.000
_cell.length_c   1.000
_cell.angle_alpha   90.00
_cell.angle_beta   90.00
_cell.angle_gamma   90.00
#
_symmetry.space_group_name_H-M   'P 1'
#
loop_
_entity.id
_entity.type
_entity.pdbx_description
1 polymer ?
#
loop_
_entity_poly.entity_id
_entity_poly.type
_entity_poly.pdbx_seq_one_letter_code
_entity_poly.pdbx_strand_id
1 'polypeptide(L)'
;DGVTITRQTDELTGLSSIVVLDVNERPSAGKEMRPTVKLVDLNGKDVMIPGTDVAAQYFLPGKAIVNLEDGANVGVGDAVARIPQESGGTKDITGGLPRVAGLFEARQPKEPAILAEISGTISVGKETKGKRRLVITPTDGGNVYEEMIPKWRNLNVFEGEKVEKGEVLADGPE
;
A
#
# COMPACT_ATOMS: atom_id res chain seq x y z
N ASP A 1 24.28 -17.51 -18.10
CA ASP A 1 24.05 -16.05 -18.23
C ASP A 1 22.73 -15.72 -18.90
N GLY A 2 22.13 -14.58 -18.57
CA GLY A 2 21.02 -13.96 -19.32
C GLY A 2 19.59 -14.35 -18.95
N VAL A 3 19.39 -15.33 -18.04
CA VAL A 3 18.04 -15.79 -17.64
C VAL A 3 17.57 -15.14 -16.34
N THR A 4 18.45 -15.03 -15.35
CA THR A 4 18.17 -14.48 -14.02
C THR A 4 18.98 -13.24 -13.69
N ILE A 5 20.00 -12.92 -14.50
CA ILE A 5 20.95 -11.83 -14.30
C ILE A 5 21.21 -11.10 -15.62
N THR A 6 21.50 -9.80 -15.53
CA THR A 6 21.97 -8.95 -16.63
C THR A 6 23.30 -8.30 -16.23
N ARG A 7 24.15 -8.00 -17.22
CA ARG A 7 25.41 -7.29 -16.99
C ARG A 7 25.23 -5.82 -17.34
N GLN A 8 25.57 -4.95 -16.40
CA GLN A 8 25.55 -3.51 -16.59
C GLN A 8 26.97 -2.98 -16.39
N THR A 9 27.49 -2.29 -17.40
CA THR A 9 28.78 -1.60 -17.30
C THR A 9 28.51 -0.14 -17.00
N ASP A 10 29.15 0.38 -15.95
CA ASP A 10 29.07 1.79 -15.58
C ASP A 10 30.01 2.59 -16.51
N GLU A 11 29.48 3.58 -17.22
CA GLU A 11 30.21 4.35 -18.23
C GLU A 11 31.28 5.28 -17.62
N LEU A 12 31.16 5.65 -16.34
CA LEU A 12 32.09 6.55 -15.66
C LEU A 12 33.28 5.79 -15.06
N THR A 13 33.02 4.61 -14.50
CA THR A 13 34.04 3.80 -13.81
C THR A 13 34.60 2.67 -14.68
N GLY A 14 33.91 2.30 -15.77
CA GLY A 14 34.25 1.15 -16.61
C GLY A 14 34.05 -0.20 -15.92
N LEU A 15 33.54 -0.22 -14.68
CA LEU A 15 33.33 -1.42 -13.91
C LEU A 15 32.07 -2.13 -14.41
N SER A 16 32.17 -3.44 -14.62
CA SER A 16 31.03 -4.29 -14.96
C SER A 16 30.41 -4.86 -13.70
N SER A 17 29.13 -4.60 -13.51
CA SER A 17 28.31 -5.12 -12.42
C SER A 17 27.29 -6.11 -12.95
N ILE A 18 26.99 -7.14 -12.18
CA ILE A 18 25.95 -8.12 -12.48
C ILE A 18 24.71 -7.73 -11.67
N VAL A 19 23.60 -7.45 -12.34
CA VAL A 19 22.32 -7.08 -11.72
C VAL A 19 21.37 -8.27 -11.83
N VAL A 20 20.79 -8.67 -10.70
CA VAL A 20 19.79 -9.73 -10.64
C VAL A 20 18.45 -9.18 -11.14
N LEU A 21 17.86 -9.84 -12.14
CA LEU A 21 16.57 -9.45 -12.71
C LEU A 21 15.43 -9.74 -11.73
N ASP A 22 14.41 -8.88 -11.71
CA ASP A 22 13.17 -9.16 -10.98
C ASP A 22 12.41 -10.33 -11.63
N VAL A 23 11.59 -11.05 -10.86
CA VAL A 23 10.80 -12.19 -11.39
C VAL A 23 9.93 -11.77 -12.58
N ASN A 24 9.45 -10.53 -12.60
CA ASN A 24 8.63 -9.99 -13.69
C ASN A 24 9.43 -9.71 -14.98
N GLU A 25 10.72 -9.44 -14.86
CA GLU A 25 11.62 -9.13 -15.98
C GLU A 25 12.26 -10.38 -16.59
N ARG A 26 12.12 -11.53 -15.92
CA ARG A 26 12.72 -12.79 -16.37
C ARG A 26 11.88 -13.45 -17.48
N PRO A 27 12.53 -14.10 -18.47
CA PRO A 27 11.86 -15.00 -19.40
C PRO A 27 11.10 -16.12 -18.67
N SER A 28 10.14 -16.78 -19.32
CA SER A 28 9.35 -17.87 -18.71
C SER A 28 10.21 -18.98 -18.09
N ALA A 29 11.38 -19.28 -18.68
CA ALA A 29 12.34 -20.24 -18.14
C ALA A 29 13.03 -19.80 -16.82
N GLY A 30 13.04 -18.50 -16.51
CA GLY A 30 13.71 -17.92 -15.34
C GLY A 30 12.79 -17.58 -14.17
N LYS A 31 11.47 -17.69 -14.33
CA LYS A 31 10.49 -17.28 -13.30
C LYS A 31 10.58 -18.10 -12.02
N GLU A 32 10.86 -19.40 -12.13
CA GLU A 32 11.01 -20.30 -10.96
C GLU A 32 12.44 -20.37 -10.42
N MET A 33 13.41 -19.81 -11.14
CA MET A 33 14.81 -19.86 -10.74
C MET A 33 15.11 -18.93 -9.56
N ARG A 34 15.97 -19.39 -8.64
CA ARG A 34 16.42 -18.60 -7.48
C ARG A 34 17.90 -18.23 -7.64
N PRO A 35 18.22 -17.02 -8.10
CA PRO A 35 19.61 -16.57 -8.23
C PRO A 35 20.27 -16.57 -6.86
N THR A 36 21.49 -17.09 -6.81
CA THR A 36 22.16 -17.43 -5.57
C THR A 36 23.67 -17.28 -5.73
N VAL A 37 24.32 -16.69 -4.74
CA VAL A 37 25.79 -16.68 -4.62
C VAL A 37 26.21 -17.82 -3.70
N LYS A 38 27.28 -18.52 -4.08
CA LYS A 38 27.79 -19.67 -3.34
C LYS A 38 29.29 -19.53 -3.17
N LEU A 39 29.79 -19.81 -1.97
CA LEU A 39 31.21 -19.82 -1.69
C LEU A 39 31.76 -21.25 -1.85
N VAL A 40 32.85 -21.35 -2.59
CA VAL A 40 33.59 -22.60 -2.83
C VAL A 40 35.05 -22.43 -2.43
N ASP A 41 35.69 -23.52 -2.03
CA ASP A 41 37.12 -23.57 -1.76
C ASP A 41 37.94 -23.62 -3.07
N LEU A 42 39.26 -23.65 -2.95
CA LEU A 42 40.18 -23.71 -4.08
C LEU A 42 40.01 -24.97 -4.96
N ASN A 43 39.34 -26.00 -4.45
CA ASN A 43 39.06 -27.25 -5.15
C ASN A 43 37.63 -27.29 -5.71
N GLY A 44 36.87 -26.19 -5.59
CA GLY A 44 35.47 -26.10 -6.03
C GLY A 44 34.48 -26.78 -5.09
N LYS A 45 34.88 -27.15 -3.87
CA LYS A 45 34.00 -27.73 -2.86
C LYS A 45 33.34 -26.65 -2.02
N ASP A 46 32.09 -26.86 -1.65
CA ASP A 46 31.29 -25.92 -0.86
C ASP A 46 31.96 -25.55 0.47
N VAL A 47 32.08 -24.25 0.71
CA VAL A 47 32.49 -23.74 2.02
C VAL A 47 31.30 -23.86 2.97
N MET A 48 31.49 -24.47 4.14
CA MET A 48 30.44 -24.62 5.14
C MET A 48 30.46 -23.44 6.12
N ILE A 49 29.28 -23.01 6.59
CA ILE A 49 29.17 -21.96 7.60
C ILE A 49 29.75 -22.50 8.92
N PRO A 50 30.68 -21.79 9.58
CA PRO A 50 31.33 -22.27 10.81
C PRO A 50 30.32 -22.72 11.87
N GLY A 51 30.45 -23.96 12.34
CA GLY A 51 29.57 -24.55 13.35
C GLY A 51 28.29 -25.20 12.80
N THR A 52 28.12 -25.29 11.48
CA THR A 52 26.97 -25.96 10.85
C THR A 52 27.38 -26.80 9.65
N ASP A 53 26.57 -27.81 9.29
CA ASP A 53 26.70 -28.56 8.04
C ASP A 53 25.92 -27.90 6.88
N VAL A 54 25.79 -26.56 6.91
CA VAL A 54 25.11 -25.78 5.86
C VAL A 54 26.15 -25.11 4.97
N ALA A 55 26.02 -25.30 3.65
CA ALA A 55 26.85 -24.60 2.68
C ALA A 55 26.62 -23.08 2.73
N ALA A 56 27.68 -22.30 2.58
CA ALA A 56 27.66 -20.85 2.52
C ALA A 56 27.06 -20.38 1.19
N GLN A 57 25.73 -20.43 1.14
CA GLN A 57 24.92 -20.15 -0.02
C GLN A 57 23.89 -19.07 0.32
N TYR A 58 23.90 -17.97 -0.44
CA TYR A 58 23.11 -16.77 -0.18
C TYR A 58 22.19 -16.45 -1.36
N PHE A 59 20.88 -16.57 -1.14
CA PHE A 59 19.87 -16.21 -2.15
C PHE A 59 19.84 -14.70 -2.38
N LEU A 60 19.78 -14.30 -3.64
CA LEU A 60 19.71 -12.89 -4.02
C LEU A 60 18.29 -12.54 -4.46
N PRO A 61 17.66 -11.48 -3.90
CA PRO A 61 16.41 -10.97 -4.42
C PRO A 61 16.61 -10.26 -5.76
N GLY A 62 15.51 -9.96 -6.45
CA GLY A 62 15.53 -9.08 -7.62
C GLY A 62 16.18 -7.73 -7.29
N LYS A 63 16.83 -7.12 -8.29
CA LYS A 63 17.59 -5.86 -8.20
C LYS A 63 18.88 -5.91 -7.37
N ALA A 64 19.26 -7.06 -6.79
CA ALA A 64 20.55 -7.19 -6.14
C ALA A 64 21.70 -6.97 -7.16
N ILE A 65 22.74 -6.25 -6.76
CA ILE A 65 23.90 -5.89 -7.57
C ILE A 65 25.11 -6.63 -7.03
N VAL A 66 25.77 -7.42 -7.88
CA VAL A 66 26.98 -8.18 -7.59
C VAL A 66 28.12 -7.54 -8.39
N ASN A 67 29.16 -7.06 -7.72
CA ASN A 67 30.33 -6.48 -8.41
C ASN A 67 31.50 -7.48 -8.53
N LEU A 68 31.26 -8.75 -8.19
CA LEU A 68 32.24 -9.82 -8.24
C LEU A 68 31.90 -10.77 -9.40
N GLU A 69 32.94 -11.27 -10.05
CA GLU A 69 32.79 -12.30 -11.08
C GLU A 69 32.93 -13.71 -10.48
N ASP A 70 32.53 -14.72 -11.26
CA ASP A 70 32.75 -16.11 -10.87
C ASP A 70 34.25 -16.39 -10.72
N GLY A 71 34.62 -17.08 -9.64
CA GLY A 71 36.02 -17.31 -9.26
C GLY A 71 36.73 -16.14 -8.58
N ALA A 72 36.04 -15.04 -8.27
CA ALA A 72 36.63 -13.97 -7.46
C ALA A 72 36.95 -14.45 -6.03
N ASN A 73 38.14 -14.09 -5.54
CA ASN A 73 38.54 -14.38 -4.17
C ASN A 73 37.81 -13.44 -3.20
N VAL A 74 37.20 -14.01 -2.15
CA VAL A 74 36.52 -13.26 -1.09
C VAL A 74 36.98 -13.73 0.29
N GLY A 75 37.19 -12.77 1.18
CA GLY A 75 37.53 -13.00 2.58
C GLY A 75 36.32 -12.94 3.51
N VAL A 76 36.55 -13.27 4.78
CA VAL A 76 35.53 -13.09 5.83
C VAL A 76 35.31 -11.59 6.06
N GLY A 77 34.07 -11.15 5.88
CA GLY A 77 33.67 -9.74 6.04
C GLY A 77 33.51 -8.97 4.72
N ASP A 78 33.88 -9.57 3.58
CA ASP A 78 33.72 -8.92 2.29
C ASP A 78 32.26 -8.89 1.83
N ALA A 79 31.87 -7.79 1.19
CA ALA A 79 30.53 -7.62 0.64
C ALA A 79 30.42 -8.32 -0.72
N VAL A 80 29.69 -9.43 -0.77
CA VAL A 80 29.49 -10.22 -2.00
C VAL A 80 28.43 -9.65 -2.93
N ALA A 81 27.41 -9.00 -2.38
CA ALA A 81 26.33 -8.37 -3.14
C ALA A 81 25.80 -7.15 -2.38
N ARG A 82 25.36 -6.14 -3.12
CA ARG A 82 24.64 -4.98 -2.60
C ARG A 82 23.19 -5.09 -3.02
N ILE A 83 22.28 -5.12 -2.06
CA ILE A 83 20.86 -5.00 -2.35
C ILE A 83 20.56 -3.51 -2.25
N PRO A 84 20.33 -2.79 -3.37
CA PRO A 84 19.83 -1.44 -3.29
C PRO A 84 18.47 -1.53 -2.62
N GLN A 85 18.45 -1.19 -1.34
CA GLN A 85 17.21 -0.82 -0.72
C GLN A 85 16.74 0.40 -1.50
N GLU A 86 15.49 0.41 -1.97
CA GLU A 86 14.85 1.70 -2.17
C GLU A 86 14.97 2.38 -0.81
N SER A 87 15.96 3.25 -0.65
CA SER A 87 15.83 4.37 0.26
C SER A 87 14.43 4.84 -0.03
N GLY A 88 13.55 4.81 0.97
CA GLY A 88 12.26 5.46 0.90
C GLY A 88 12.57 6.94 0.71
N GLY A 89 13.03 7.29 -0.49
CA GLY A 89 13.26 8.62 -0.98
C GLY A 89 11.88 9.18 -0.91
N THR A 90 11.71 10.04 0.09
CA THR A 90 10.62 10.97 0.30
C THR A 90 9.48 10.62 -0.63
N LYS A 91 8.72 9.56 -0.27
CA LYS A 91 7.57 9.13 -1.05
C LYS A 91 6.75 10.39 -1.18
N ASP A 92 6.74 10.92 -2.40
CA ASP A 92 6.52 12.33 -2.67
C ASP A 92 5.46 12.89 -1.74
N ILE A 93 5.84 13.74 -0.76
CA ILE A 93 4.85 14.38 0.13
C ILE A 93 3.89 15.20 -0.74
N THR A 94 4.28 15.53 -1.96
CA THR A 94 3.47 16.20 -2.98
C THR A 94 2.50 15.26 -3.71
N GLY A 95 2.76 13.95 -3.76
CA GLY A 95 1.90 12.96 -4.43
C GLY A 95 0.86 12.30 -3.51
N GLY A 96 1.07 12.41 -2.19
CA GLY A 96 0.23 11.81 -1.14
C GLY A 96 -0.71 12.77 -0.41
N LEU A 97 -0.84 14.03 -0.84
CA LEU A 97 -1.66 15.04 -0.14
C LEU A 97 -3.03 15.41 -0.77
N PRO A 98 -3.84 14.50 -1.37
CA PRO A 98 -5.23 14.86 -1.70
C PRO A 98 -6.05 15.24 -0.45
N ARG A 99 -5.83 14.55 0.68
CA ARG A 99 -6.61 14.74 1.90
C ARG A 99 -6.23 15.99 2.70
N VAL A 100 -4.94 16.30 2.81
CA VAL A 100 -4.48 17.45 3.60
C VAL A 100 -4.77 18.77 2.88
N ALA A 101 -4.73 18.81 1.54
CA ALA A 101 -5.23 19.97 0.78
C ALA A 101 -6.71 20.24 1.06
N GLY A 102 -7.55 19.21 1.13
CA GLY A 102 -8.97 19.35 1.49
C GLY A 102 -9.19 19.85 2.93
N LEU A 103 -8.40 19.34 3.88
CA LEU A 103 -8.44 19.74 5.31
C LEU A 103 -8.00 21.19 5.53
N PHE A 104 -7.02 21.69 4.78
CA PHE A 104 -6.53 23.08 4.89
C PHE A 104 -7.33 24.08 4.03
N GLU A 105 -7.95 23.66 2.94
CA GLU A 105 -8.77 24.52 2.08
C GLU A 105 -10.25 24.59 2.51
N ALA A 106 -10.64 23.91 3.60
CA ALA A 106 -12.01 23.84 4.14
C ALA A 106 -13.08 23.57 3.07
N ARG A 107 -12.74 22.75 2.07
CA ARG A 107 -13.67 22.44 0.98
C ARG A 107 -14.73 21.48 1.49
N GLN A 108 -15.99 21.87 1.31
CA GLN A 108 -17.10 20.95 1.57
C GLN A 108 -16.98 19.74 0.63
N PRO A 109 -17.08 18.51 1.16
CA PRO A 109 -17.16 17.31 0.33
C PRO A 109 -18.28 17.47 -0.70
N LYS A 110 -18.06 16.95 -1.92
CA LYS A 110 -19.11 16.94 -2.96
C LYS A 110 -20.37 16.21 -2.49
N GLU A 111 -20.20 15.28 -1.55
CA GLU A 111 -21.25 14.45 -0.97
C GLU A 111 -21.11 14.41 0.56
N PRO A 112 -21.66 15.40 1.30
CA PRO A 112 -21.56 15.42 2.75
C PRO A 112 -22.35 14.28 3.38
N ALA A 113 -21.86 13.73 4.49
CA ALA A 113 -22.65 12.86 5.36
C ALA A 113 -23.82 13.65 5.96
N ILE A 114 -24.97 13.02 6.09
CA ILE A 114 -26.17 13.65 6.66
C ILE A 114 -26.22 13.27 8.14
N LEU A 115 -26.18 14.28 9.00
CA LEU A 115 -26.17 14.11 10.46
C LEU A 115 -27.52 14.52 11.05
N ALA A 116 -27.87 13.94 12.20
CA ALA A 116 -29.06 14.35 12.95
C ALA A 116 -28.84 15.72 13.62
N GLU A 117 -29.63 16.73 13.23
CA GLU A 117 -29.55 18.07 13.85
C GLU A 117 -30.14 18.12 15.26
N ILE A 118 -31.09 17.23 15.56
CA ILE A 118 -31.76 17.13 16.86
C ILE A 118 -31.85 15.67 17.31
N SER A 119 -31.85 15.45 18.62
CA SER A 119 -32.13 14.15 19.22
C SER A 119 -33.64 13.88 19.20
N GLY A 120 -34.04 12.67 18.87
CA GLY A 120 -35.46 12.32 18.81
C GLY A 120 -35.74 10.99 18.12
N THR A 121 -37.02 10.76 17.83
CA THR A 121 -37.47 9.58 17.09
C THR A 121 -37.60 9.91 15.61
N ILE A 122 -37.03 9.05 14.76
CA ILE A 122 -37.07 9.19 13.31
C ILE A 122 -38.39 8.64 12.76
N SER A 123 -38.99 9.38 11.83
CA SER A 123 -40.08 8.92 10.98
C SER A 123 -39.79 9.27 9.52
N VAL A 124 -40.24 8.41 8.60
CA VAL A 124 -40.09 8.65 7.16
C VAL A 124 -41.40 9.22 6.63
N GLY A 125 -41.37 10.49 6.22
CA GLY A 125 -42.53 11.19 5.67
C GLY A 125 -42.77 10.87 4.19
N LYS A 126 -43.76 11.56 3.60
CA LYS A 126 -44.17 11.38 2.21
C LYS A 126 -43.01 11.62 1.22
N GLU A 127 -42.66 10.59 0.47
CA GLU A 127 -41.64 10.67 -0.58
C GLU A 127 -42.07 11.58 -1.74
N THR A 128 -41.14 12.38 -2.25
CA THR A 128 -41.31 13.20 -3.46
C THR A 128 -40.50 12.58 -4.62
N LYS A 129 -40.66 13.05 -5.86
CA LYS A 129 -39.88 12.56 -7.01
C LYS A 129 -38.37 12.69 -6.76
N GLY A 130 -37.73 11.57 -6.40
CA GLY A 130 -36.28 11.44 -6.21
C GLY A 130 -35.75 11.66 -4.79
N LYS A 131 -36.56 12.17 -3.84
CA LYS A 131 -36.15 12.42 -2.45
C LYS A 131 -37.14 11.80 -1.45
N ARG A 132 -36.61 11.28 -0.34
CA ARG A 132 -37.34 10.85 0.86
C ARG A 132 -37.34 11.98 1.88
N ARG A 133 -38.44 12.17 2.60
CA ARG A 133 -38.51 13.14 3.69
C ARG A 133 -38.20 12.40 4.99
N LEU A 134 -37.14 12.76 5.69
CA LEU A 134 -36.82 12.28 7.02
C LEU A 134 -37.32 13.32 8.02
N VAL A 135 -38.03 12.88 9.04
CA VAL A 135 -38.66 13.72 10.05
C VAL A 135 -38.19 13.25 11.43
N ILE A 136 -37.51 14.11 12.16
CA ILE A 136 -37.05 13.83 13.53
C ILE A 136 -37.99 14.54 14.49
N THR A 137 -38.65 13.77 15.34
CA THR A 137 -39.54 14.29 16.38
C THR A 137 -38.82 14.25 17.73
N PRO A 138 -38.52 15.40 18.35
CA PRO A 138 -37.83 15.43 19.64
C PRO A 138 -38.72 14.88 20.76
N THR A 139 -38.10 14.21 21.74
CA THR A 139 -38.81 13.65 22.90
C THR A 139 -39.32 14.72 23.86
N ASP A 140 -38.73 15.91 23.82
CA ASP A 140 -39.01 17.01 24.76
C ASP A 140 -40.12 17.96 24.26
N GLY A 141 -40.84 17.58 23.20
CA GLY A 141 -41.94 18.38 22.63
C GLY A 141 -41.49 19.64 21.88
N GLY A 142 -40.21 19.72 21.50
CA GLY A 142 -39.67 20.79 20.68
C GLY A 142 -40.11 20.76 19.22
N ASN A 143 -39.58 21.68 18.42
CA ASN A 143 -39.89 21.75 16.99
C ASN A 143 -39.39 20.51 16.24
N VAL A 144 -40.26 19.96 15.39
CA VAL A 144 -39.94 18.84 14.50
C VAL A 144 -38.91 19.30 13.46
N TYR A 145 -37.87 18.51 13.26
CA TYR A 145 -36.88 18.74 12.21
C TYR A 145 -37.21 17.89 10.99
N GLU A 146 -37.06 18.47 9.79
CA GLU A 146 -37.36 17.78 8.55
C GLU A 146 -36.27 17.99 7.52
N GLU A 147 -35.86 16.90 6.86
CA GLU A 147 -34.82 16.95 5.84
C GLU A 147 -35.19 16.08 4.63
N MET A 148 -34.80 16.52 3.43
CA MET A 148 -35.03 15.79 2.18
C MET A 148 -33.77 15.05 1.73
N ILE A 149 -33.77 13.74 1.90
CA ILE A 149 -32.64 12.87 1.58
C ILE A 149 -32.86 12.21 0.20
N PRO A 150 -31.89 12.25 -0.72
CA PRO A 150 -32.01 11.56 -2.00
C PRO A 150 -32.25 10.04 -1.84
N LYS A 151 -33.13 9.44 -2.67
CA LYS A 151 -33.48 8.00 -2.56
C LYS A 151 -32.30 7.03 -2.79
N TRP A 152 -31.25 7.50 -3.46
CA TRP A 152 -30.05 6.70 -3.77
C TRP A 152 -29.03 6.69 -2.62
N ARG A 153 -29.20 7.54 -1.59
CA ARG A 153 -28.39 7.48 -0.37
C ARG A 153 -28.90 6.34 0.50
N ASN A 154 -27.97 5.54 1.02
CA ASN A 154 -28.29 4.53 2.03
C ASN A 154 -28.48 5.23 3.38
N LEU A 155 -29.57 4.91 4.07
CA LEU A 155 -29.84 5.37 5.43
C LEU A 155 -29.35 4.30 6.41
N ASN A 156 -28.64 4.73 7.45
CA ASN A 156 -28.13 3.86 8.52
C ASN A 156 -29.12 3.66 9.66
N VAL A 157 -30.31 4.27 9.54
CA VAL A 157 -31.34 4.36 10.58
C VAL A 157 -32.67 3.84 10.06
N PHE A 158 -33.47 3.29 10.98
CA PHE A 158 -34.80 2.77 10.68
C PHE A 158 -35.92 3.71 11.18
N GLU A 159 -37.10 3.55 10.60
CA GLU A 159 -38.30 4.25 11.08
C GLU A 159 -38.65 3.80 12.51
N GLY A 160 -38.84 4.75 13.42
CA GLY A 160 -39.10 4.51 14.84
C GLY A 160 -37.84 4.42 15.71
N GLU A 161 -36.65 4.49 15.12
CA GLU A 161 -35.39 4.50 15.85
C GLU A 161 -35.16 5.84 16.57
N LYS A 162 -34.50 5.78 17.73
CA LYS A 162 -34.09 6.96 18.49
C LYS A 162 -32.67 7.32 18.07
N VAL A 163 -32.47 8.56 17.67
CA VAL A 163 -31.15 9.10 17.33
C VAL A 163 -30.78 10.25 18.24
N GLU A 164 -29.48 10.43 18.43
CA GLU A 164 -28.91 11.58 19.12
C GLU A 164 -28.42 12.64 18.14
N LYS A 165 -28.41 13.91 18.58
CA LYS A 165 -27.83 14.99 17.81
C LYS A 165 -26.37 14.68 17.45
N GLY A 166 -26.07 14.74 16.15
CA GLY A 166 -24.75 14.44 15.59
C GLY A 166 -24.58 13.01 15.08
N GLU A 167 -25.58 12.14 15.25
CA GLU A 167 -25.55 10.78 14.73
C GLU A 167 -25.66 10.75 13.21
N VAL A 168 -24.99 9.78 12.56
CA VAL A 168 -24.90 9.68 11.10
C VAL A 168 -26.16 9.00 10.55
N LEU A 169 -27.00 9.77 9.87
CA LEU A 169 -28.23 9.27 9.24
C LEU A 169 -27.97 8.65 7.87
N ALA A 170 -27.03 9.22 7.11
CA ALA A 170 -26.62 8.71 5.81
C ALA A 170 -25.12 8.97 5.57
N ASP A 171 -24.41 7.94 5.10
CA ASP A 171 -22.99 8.07 4.77
C ASP A 171 -22.76 9.02 3.59
N GLY A 172 -21.60 9.69 3.62
CA GLY A 172 -20.98 10.35 2.48
C GLY A 172 -19.58 9.75 2.27
N PRO A 173 -19.05 9.73 1.04
CA PRO A 173 -17.66 9.31 0.80
C PRO A 173 -16.68 10.23 1.53
N GLU A 174 -15.73 9.63 2.25
CA GLU A 174 -14.61 10.30 2.92
C GLU A 174 -13.65 11.03 1.96
#